data_AF-A0A926K3K2-F1
#
_entry.id   AF-A0A926K3K2-F1
#
_cell.length_a   1.000
_cell.length_b   1.000
_cell.length_c   1.000
_cell.angle_alpha   90.00
_cell.angle_beta   90.00
_cell.angle_gamma   90.00
#
_symmetry.space_group_name_H-M   'P 1'
#
loop_
_entity.id
_entity.type
_entity.pdbx_description
1 polymer ?
#
loop_
_entity_poly.entity_id
_entity_poly.type
_entity_poly.pdbx_seq_one_letter_code
_entity_poly.pdbx_strand_id
1 'polypeptide(L)' 'MAKTALVNKANRKPKFKVRAYTRCQKCGRPHSVYRKFGLCRICLREMAHAGELPGVTKSSW' A
#
# COMPACT_ATOMS: atom_id res chain seq x y z
N MET A 1 -7.23 -8.23 9.01
CA MET A 1 -6.13 -7.28 9.22
C MET A 1 -4.79 -7.93 8.92
N ALA A 2 -3.77 -7.17 8.51
CA ALA A 2 -2.43 -7.72 8.30
C ALA A 2 -1.80 -8.17 9.63
N LYS A 3 -1.08 -9.30 9.62
CA LYS A 3 -0.35 -9.78 10.81
C LYS A 3 0.75 -8.79 11.18
N THR A 4 0.70 -8.24 12.40
CA THR A 4 1.64 -7.24 12.93
C THR A 4 3.11 -7.68 12.80
N ALA A 5 3.40 -8.94 13.12
CA ALA A 5 4.73 -9.52 12.96
C ALA A 5 5.26 -9.43 11.50
N LEU A 6 4.39 -9.61 10.51
CA LEU A 6 4.79 -9.53 9.09
C LEU A 6 4.98 -8.10 8.62
N VAL A 7 4.22 -7.14 9.17
CA VAL A 7 4.43 -5.71 8.93
C VAL A 7 5.79 -5.29 9.48
N ASN A 8 6.09 -5.64 10.73
CA ASN A 8 7.38 -5.34 11.35
C ASN A 8 8.54 -6.01 10.61
N LYS A 9 8.37 -7.24 10.13
CA LYS A 9 9.38 -7.93 9.30
C LYS A 9 9.66 -7.18 8.00
N ALA A 10 8.63 -6.62 7.35
CA ALA A 10 8.79 -5.90 6.08
C ALA A 10 9.46 -4.53 6.26
N ASN A 11 9.24 -3.88 7.41
CA ASN A 11 9.88 -2.59 7.74
C ASN A 11 11.36 -2.73 8.10
N ARG A 12 11.80 -3.92 8.54
CA ARG A 12 13.20 -4.20 8.85
C ARG A 12 14.02 -4.33 7.56
N LYS A 13 15.27 -3.84 7.59
CA LYS A 13 16.24 -4.03 6.50
C LYS A 13 16.46 -5.53 6.27
N PRO A 14 16.16 -6.07 5.07
CA PRO A 14 16.38 -7.49 4.80
C PRO A 14 17.87 -7.80 4.61
N LYS A 15 18.27 -9.03 4.97
CA LYS A 15 19.65 -9.53 4.74
C LYS A 15 20.06 -9.49 3.25
N PHE A 16 19.11 -9.75 2.36
CA PHE A 16 19.32 -9.71 0.91
C PHE A 16 18.31 -8.76 0.29
N LYS A 17 18.76 -7.88 -0.62
CA LYS A 17 17.94 -6.84 -1.26
C LYS A 17 16.70 -7.42 -1.95
N VAL A 18 16.83 -8.60 -2.56
CA VAL A 18 15.74 -9.30 -3.26
C VAL A 18 14.57 -9.72 -2.36
N ARG A 19 14.76 -9.77 -1.04
CA ARG A 19 13.70 -10.15 -0.08
C ARG A 19 12.77 -9.00 0.28
N ALA A 20 13.08 -7.77 -0.15
CA ALA A 20 12.20 -6.63 0.07
C ALA A 20 10.93 -6.78 -0.78
N TYR A 21 9.77 -6.56 -0.17
CA TYR A 21 8.48 -6.58 -0.85
C TYR A 21 7.59 -5.45 -0.32
N THR A 22 6.67 -4.99 -1.15
CA THR A 22 5.80 -3.86 -0.82
C THR A 22 4.63 -4.29 0.06
N ARG A 23 4.29 -3.48 1.05
CA ARG A 23 3.04 -3.58 1.81
C ARG A 23 2.32 -2.24 1.79
N CYS A 24 0.99 -2.28 1.85
CA CYS A 24 0.19 -1.06 2.00
C CYS A 24 0.53 -0.34 3.30
N GLN A 25 0.77 0.96 3.24
CA GLN A 25 1.10 1.78 4.41
C GLN A 25 -0.07 1.93 5.41
N LYS A 26 -1.31 1.92 4.92
CA LYS A 26 -2.51 2.06 5.78
C LYS A 26 -2.93 0.74 6.43
N CYS A 27 -3.07 -0.33 5.65
CA CYS A 27 -3.65 -1.60 6.13
C CYS A 27 -2.68 -2.79 6.17
N GLY A 28 -1.44 -2.62 5.72
CA GLY A 28 -0.41 -3.67 5.74
C GLY A 28 -0.62 -4.82 4.74
N ARG A 29 -1.53 -4.68 3.76
CA ARG A 29 -1.78 -5.72 2.74
C ARG A 29 -0.52 -5.93 1.87
N PRO A 30 -0.08 -7.19 1.63
CA PRO A 30 1.13 -7.47 0.84
C PRO A 30 0.91 -7.51 -0.68
N HIS A 31 -0.34 -7.58 -1.14
CA HIS A 31 -0.69 -7.71 -2.56
C HIS A 31 -1.42 -6.48 -3.09
N SER A 32 -1.30 -6.28 -4.40
CA SER A 32 -1.95 -5.20 -5.15
C SER A 32 -1.61 -3.82 -4.57
N VAL A 33 -0.32 -3.60 -4.26
CA VAL A 33 0.20 -2.34 -3.73
C VAL A 33 0.70 -1.48 -4.89
N TYR A 34 0.12 -0.29 -5.05
CA TYR A 34 0.55 0.66 -6.07
C TYR A 34 1.78 1.42 -5.57
N ARG A 35 2.91 1.30 -6.28
CA ARG A 35 4.18 1.93 -5.87
C ARG A 35 4.10 3.44 -5.77
N LYS A 36 3.35 4.10 -6.66
CA LYS A 36 3.16 5.57 -6.67
C LYS A 36 2.53 6.09 -5.38
N PHE A 37 1.60 5.34 -4.81
CA PHE A 37 0.81 5.77 -3.65
C PHE A 37 1.20 5.06 -2.35
N GLY A 38 1.92 3.93 -2.41
CA GLY A 38 2.19 3.10 -1.23
C GLY A 38 0.94 2.42 -0.64
N LEU A 39 -0.19 2.45 -1.36
CA LEU A 39 -1.50 1.96 -0.92
C LEU A 39 -1.91 0.71 -1.68
N CYS A 40 -2.72 -0.15 -1.05
CA CYS A 40 -3.39 -1.25 -1.75
C CYS A 40 -4.60 -0.74 -2.54
N ARG A 41 -5.08 -1.54 -3.50
CA ARG A 41 -6.26 -1.22 -4.32
C ARG A 41 -7.52 -0.80 -3.55
N ILE A 42 -7.72 -1.32 -2.33
CA ILE A 42 -8.90 -1.00 -1.51
C ILE A 42 -8.74 0.37 -0.86
N CYS A 43 -7.63 0.57 -0.12
CA CYS A 43 -7.36 1.84 0.54
C CYS A 43 -7.20 2.97 -0.48
N LEU A 44 -6.61 2.70 -1.64
CA LEU A 44 -6.54 3.68 -2.72
C LEU A 44 -7.94 4.14 -3.16
N ARG A 45 -8.87 3.19 -3.36
CA ARG A 45 -10.24 3.50 -3.77
C ARG A 45 -11.00 4.28 -2.70
N GLU A 46 -10.90 3.85 -1.44
CA GLU A 46 -11.53 4.53 -0.30
C GLU A 46 -11.04 5.97 -0.16
N MET A 47 -9.72 6.18 -0.20
CA MET A 47 -9.12 7.51 -0.07
C MET A 47 -9.37 8.39 -1.30
N ALA A 48 -9.39 7.81 -2.50
CA ALA A 48 -9.77 8.52 -3.72
C ALA A 48 -11.23 9.00 -3.67
N HIS A 49 -12.14 8.17 -3.18
CA HIS A 49 -13.55 8.56 -3.02
C HIS A 49 -13.77 9.57 -1.88
N ALA A 50 -12.96 9.51 -0.83
CA ALA A 50 -12.97 10.50 0.25
C ALA A 50 -12.32 11.85 -0.14
N GLY A 51 -11.64 11.92 -1.29
CA GLY A 51 -10.91 13.13 -1.72
C GLY A 51 -9.58 13.36 -1.00
N GLU A 52 -9.09 12.38 -0.23
CA GLU A 52 -7.80 12.46 0.50
C GLU A 52 -6.59 12.35 -0.43
N LEU A 53 -6.79 11.87 -1.67
CA LEU A 53 -5.73 11.74 -2.68
C LEU A 53 -5.74 12.95 -3.63
N PRO A 54 -4.78 13.87 -3.52
CA PRO A 54 -4.78 15.09 -4.33
C PRO A 54 -4.59 14.76 -5.81
N GLY A 55 -5.39 15.42 -6.66
CA GLY A 55 -5.35 15.25 -8.12
C GLY A 55 -5.89 13.92 -8.63
N VAL A 56 -6.49 13.08 -7.78
CA VAL A 56 -7.16 11.85 -8.21
C VAL A 56 -8.66 12.11 -8.38
N THR A 57 -9.16 11.91 -9.60
CA THR A 57 -10.58 11.98 -9.93
C THR A 57 -11.04 10.66 -10.54
N LYS A 58 -12.36 10.42 -10.56
CA LYS A 58 -12.92 9.30 -11.33
C LYS A 58 -12.67 9.57 -12.82
N SER A 59 -12.05 8.62 -13.50
CA SER A 59 -11.85 8.68 -14.95
C SER A 59 -13.13 8.27 -15.69
N SER A 60 -13.61 9.12 -16.58
CA SER A 60 -14.63 8.80 -17.58
C SER A 60 -14.15 9.40 -18.90
N TRP A 61 -13.66 8.55 -19.79
CA TRP A 61 -13.43 8.90 -21.18
C TRP A 61 -14.70 8.64 -21.99
#